data_AF-A0A3P6DVB9-F1
#
_entry.id   AF-A0A3P6DVB9-F1
#
_cell.length_a   1.000
_cell.length_b   1.000
_cell.length_c   1.000
_cell.angle_alpha   90.00
_cell.angle_beta   90.00
_cell.angle_gamma   90.00
#
_symmetry.space_group_name_H-M   'P 1'
#
loop_
_entity.id
_entity.type
_entity.pdbx_description
1 polymer ?
#
loop_
_entity_poly.entity_id
_entity_poly.type
_entity_poly.pdbx_seq_one_letter_code
_entity_poly.pdbx_strand_id
1 'polypeptide(L)' 'EQAIKYISFGSGRRGCPSANLVNILIGTPIGTMVQCFDWRIKGNTVNMEEAAGGMNLTMAHPLKCNPAARTMNFLASN' A
#
# COMPACT_ATOMS: atom_id res chain seq x y z
N GLU A 1 4.54 0.69 23.01
CA GLU A 1 3.89 0.46 21.71
C GLU A 1 2.79 1.49 21.52
N GLN A 2 2.93 2.42 20.57
CA GLN A 2 1.91 3.46 20.34
C GLN A 2 0.80 2.86 19.48
N ALA A 3 -0.31 2.44 20.10
CA ALA A 3 -1.47 1.95 19.38
C ALA A 3 -2.09 3.10 18.59
N ILE A 4 -2.01 3.02 17.27
CA ILE A 4 -2.60 4.00 16.37
C ILE A 4 -4.13 3.86 16.44
N LYS A 5 -4.84 4.84 17.00
CA LYS A 5 -6.31 4.87 17.12
C LYS A 5 -6.97 5.26 15.79
N TYR A 6 -6.93 4.37 14.79
CA TYR A 6 -7.75 4.50 13.58
C TYR A 6 -8.87 3.47 13.55
N ILE A 7 -10.05 3.86 13.00
CA ILE A 7 -11.23 3.00 12.85
C ILE A 7 -11.50 2.78 11.35
N SER A 8 -10.45 2.45 10.58
CA SER A 8 -10.52 2.30 9.11
C SER A 8 -11.51 1.21 8.66
N PHE A 9 -11.73 0.21 9.52
CA PHE A 9 -12.60 -0.92 9.27
C PHE A 9 -13.93 -0.85 10.04
N GLY A 10 -14.29 0.31 10.62
CA GLY A 10 -15.45 0.40 11.51
C GLY A 10 -15.22 -0.25 12.88
N SER A 11 -16.22 -0.20 13.74
CA SER A 11 -16.17 -0.76 15.11
C SER A 11 -17.55 -1.27 15.56
N GLY A 12 -17.57 -2.08 16.62
CA GLY A 12 -18.79 -2.66 17.19
C GLY A 12 -19.49 -3.63 16.25
N ARG A 13 -20.84 -3.69 16.31
CA ARG A 13 -21.67 -4.65 15.55
C ARG A 13 -21.61 -4.49 14.02
N ARG A 14 -21.08 -3.37 13.53
CA ARG A 14 -20.94 -3.07 12.09
C ARG A 14 -19.47 -2.99 11.64
N GLY A 15 -18.53 -3.45 12.47
CA GLY A 15 -17.14 -3.56 12.07
C GLY A 15 -16.97 -4.53 10.90
N CYS A 16 -15.96 -4.29 10.07
CA CYS A 16 -15.61 -5.19 8.98
C CYS A 16 -15.25 -6.55 9.56
N PRO A 17 -15.91 -7.64 9.12
CA PRO A 17 -15.61 -8.99 9.63
C PRO A 17 -14.16 -9.40 9.35
N SER A 18 -13.55 -8.83 8.30
CA SER A 18 -12.18 -9.12 7.87
C SER A 18 -11.12 -8.19 8.47
N ALA A 19 -11.46 -7.29 9.41
CA ALA A 19 -10.51 -6.32 9.96
C ALA A 19 -9.26 -6.97 10.55
N ASN A 20 -9.43 -8.03 11.36
CA ASN A 20 -8.32 -8.75 11.97
C ASN A 20 -7.46 -9.48 10.95
N LEU A 21 -8.10 -10.08 9.94
CA LEU A 21 -7.39 -10.80 8.88
C LEU A 21 -6.49 -9.86 8.07
N VAL A 22 -7.02 -8.69 7.69
CA VAL A 22 -6.25 -7.70 6.92
C VAL A 22 -5.09 -7.15 7.75
N ASN A 23 -5.27 -6.90 9.04
CA ASN A 23 -4.17 -6.44 9.91
C ASN A 23 -2.99 -7.44 9.94
N ILE A 24 -3.26 -8.73 9.87
CA ILE A 24 -2.22 -9.77 9.81
C ILE A 24 -1.61 -9.85 8.40
N LEU A 25 -2.44 -9.76 7.36
CA LEU A 25 -2.00 -10.00 5.98
C LEU A 25 -1.30 -8.81 5.33
N ILE A 26 -1.61 -7.57 5.71
CA ILE A 26 -1.18 -6.37 4.95
C ILE A 26 0.34 -6.21 4.90
N GLY A 27 1.06 -6.72 5.89
CA GLY A 27 2.52 -6.62 5.96
C GLY A 27 3.24 -7.39 4.86
N THR A 28 2.82 -8.62 4.55
CA THR A 28 3.48 -9.48 3.55
C THR A 28 3.48 -8.89 2.14
N PRO A 29 2.35 -8.50 1.52
CA PRO A 29 2.35 -7.96 0.18
C PRO A 29 3.10 -6.63 0.11
N ILE A 30 3.00 -5.76 1.13
CA ILE A 30 3.80 -4.53 1.20
C ILE A 30 5.29 -4.86 1.25
N GLY A 31 5.69 -5.80 2.11
CA GLY A 31 7.07 -6.26 2.20
C GLY A 31 7.59 -6.80 0.87
N THR A 32 6.80 -7.62 0.16
CA THR A 32 7.15 -8.14 -1.17
C THR A 32 7.28 -7.01 -2.20
N MET A 33 6.36 -6.05 -2.22
CA MET A 33 6.42 -4.91 -3.14
C MET A 33 7.67 -4.05 -2.93
N VAL A 34 8.08 -3.84 -1.67
CA VAL A 34 9.27 -3.05 -1.31
C VAL A 34 10.57 -3.83 -1.55
N GLN A 35 10.58 -5.13 -1.25
CA GLN A 35 11.78 -5.95 -1.31
C GLN A 35 12.13 -6.34 -2.76
N CYS A 36 11.14 -6.74 -3.54
CA CYS A 36 11.36 -7.38 -4.84
C CYS A 36 11.34 -6.41 -6.02
N PHE A 37 10.88 -5.17 -5.85
CA PHE A 37 10.69 -4.24 -6.97
C PHE A 37 11.25 -2.85 -6.71
N ASP A 38 11.92 -2.30 -7.72
CA ASP A 38 12.18 -0.88 -7.86
C ASP A 38 11.03 -0.23 -8.62
N TRP A 39 10.40 0.76 -7.99
CA TRP A 39 9.25 1.46 -8.55
C TRP A 39 9.70 2.68 -9.33
N ARG A 40 9.52 2.66 -10.65
CA ARG A 40 9.85 3.78 -11.53
C ARG A 40 8.59 4.54 -11.92
N ILE A 41 8.62 5.86 -11.81
CA ILE A 41 7.53 6.75 -12.26
C ILE A 41 7.99 7.57 -13.46
N LYS A 42 7.05 7.99 -14.31
CA LYS A 42 7.32 8.98 -15.36
C LYS A 42 7.23 10.38 -14.74
N GLY A 43 8.33 11.13 -14.74
CA GLY A 43 8.43 12.45 -14.10
C GLY A 43 9.05 12.37 -12.70
N ASN A 44 9.15 13.53 -12.03
CA ASN A 44 9.85 13.64 -10.74
C ASN A 44 8.90 13.65 -9.53
N THR A 45 7.63 13.99 -9.73
CA THR A 45 6.66 14.16 -8.65
C THR A 45 5.34 13.46 -8.98
N VAL A 46 4.72 12.89 -7.95
CA VAL A 46 3.39 12.28 -8.04
C VAL A 46 2.36 13.32 -7.62
N ASN A 47 1.37 13.59 -8.49
CA ASN A 47 0.25 14.45 -8.13
C ASN A 47 -0.73 13.67 -7.22
N MET A 48 -0.94 14.15 -6.00
CA MET A 48 -1.79 13.54 -4.98
C MET A 48 -3.16 14.22 -4.83
N GLU A 49 -3.55 15.08 -5.78
CA GLU A 49 -4.87 15.71 -5.81
C GLU A 49 -5.97 14.64 -5.82
N GLU A 50 -7.00 14.85 -5.00
CA GLU A 50 -8.10 13.91 -4.80
C GLU A 50 -9.21 14.15 -5.83
N ALA A 51 -9.79 13.07 -6.34
CA ALA A 51 -10.94 13.18 -7.23
C ALA A 51 -12.17 13.66 -6.44
N ALA A 52 -12.84 14.70 -6.95
CA ALA A 52 -14.02 15.24 -6.32
C ALA A 52 -15.25 14.31 -6.48
N GLY A 53 -16.12 14.29 -5.47
CA GLY A 53 -17.45 13.69 -5.55
C GLY A 53 -17.53 12.16 -5.42
N GLY A 54 -16.46 11.50 -4.98
CA GLY A 54 -16.44 10.05 -4.76
C GLY A 54 -16.78 9.63 -3.32
N MET A 55 -17.33 8.42 -3.16
CA MET A 55 -17.54 7.78 -1.85
C MET A 55 -16.23 7.25 -1.24
N ASN A 56 -15.21 7.06 -2.08
CA ASN A 56 -13.87 6.60 -1.69
C ASN A 56 -12.82 7.66 -2.07
N LEU A 57 -11.75 7.73 -1.30
CA LEU A 57 -10.57 8.53 -1.65
C LEU A 57 -9.89 7.91 -2.87
N THR A 58 -9.88 8.64 -3.98
CA THR A 58 -9.19 8.23 -5.20
C THR A 58 -8.36 9.39 -5.74
N MET A 59 -7.25 9.08 -6.41
CA MET A 59 -6.42 10.10 -7.04
C MET A 59 -7.15 10.67 -8.26
N ALA A 60 -7.22 12.01 -8.37
CA ALA A 60 -7.68 12.70 -9.59
C ALA A 60 -6.79 12.35 -10.80
N HIS A 61 -5.51 12.08 -10.53
CA HIS A 61 -4.49 11.73 -11.51
C HIS A 61 -3.98 10.32 -11.24
N PRO A 62 -4.41 9.30 -12.00
CA PRO A 62 -3.98 7.92 -11.75
C PRO A 62 -2.45 7.76 -11.77
N LEU A 63 -1.90 7.15 -10.72
CA LEU A 63 -0.48 6.84 -10.64
C LEU A 63 -0.08 5.86 -11.75
N LYS A 64 0.86 6.28 -12.60
CA LYS A 64 1.51 5.41 -13.59
C LYS A 64 2.91 5.06 -13.10
N CYS A 65 3.09 3.83 -12.63
CA CYS A 65 4.38 3.31 -12.19
C CYS A 65 4.72 2.01 -12.95
N ASN A 66 6.02 1.76 -13.11
CA ASN A 66 6.54 0.54 -13.71
C ASN A 66 7.39 -0.19 -12.65
N PRO A 67 6.95 -1.37 -12.17
CA PRO A 67 7.75 -2.18 -11.26
C PRO A 67 8.88 -2.86 -12.02
N ALA A 68 10.12 -2.52 -11.68
CA ALA A 68 11.31 -3.21 -12.18
C ALA A 68 11.73 -4.25 -11.13
N ALA A 69 11.75 -5.53 -11.50
CA ALA A 69 12.19 -6.58 -10.59
C ALA A 69 13.64 -6.32 -10.16
N ARG A 70 13.90 -6.35 -8.85
CA ARG A 70 15.26 -6.37 -8.32
C ARG A 70 15.82 -7.76 -8.52
N THR A 71 17.04 -7.83 -9.06
CA THR A 71 17.81 -9.07 -9.03
C THR A 71 18.16 -9.37 -7.57
N MET A 72 17.37 -10.23 -6.93
CA MET A 72 17.70 -10.73 -5.60
C MET A 72 18.84 -11.73 -5.75
N ASN A 73 20.08 -11.27 -5.64
CA ASN A 73 21.26 -12.14 -5.58
C ASN A 73 21.27 -12.86 -4.24
N PHE A 74 20.50 -13.95 -4.13
CA PHE A 74 20.49 -14.84 -2.96
C PHE A 74 21.87 -15.46 -2.67
N LEU A 75 22.82 -15.39 -3.60
CA LEU A 75 24.17 -15.95 -3.49
C LEU A 75 25.22 -14.97 -2.93
N ALA A 76 24.87 -13.71 -2.65
CA ALA A 76 25.82 -12.70 -2.16
C ALA A 76 25.91 -12.62 -0.62
N SER A 77 25.18 -13.49 0.09
CA SER A 77 25.25 -13.63 1.55
C SER A 77 25.90 -14.97 1.90
N ASN A 78 27.19 -15.10 1.58
CA ASN A 78 28.09 -16.08 2.21
C ASN A 78 29.14 -15.32 3.01
#